data_AF-A0A2V5MU91-F1
#
_entry.id   AF-A0A2V5MU91-F1
#
_cell.length_a   1.000
_cell.length_b   1.000
_cell.length_c   1.000
_cell.angle_alpha   90.00
_cell.angle_beta   90.00
_cell.angle_gamma   90.00
#
_symmetry.space_group_name_H-M   'P 1'
#
loop_
_entity.id
_entity.type
_entity.pdbx_description
1 polymer ?
#
loop_
_entity_poly.entity_id
_entity_poly.type
_entity_poly.pdbx_seq_one_letter_code
_entity_poly.pdbx_strand_id
1 'polypeptide(L)'
;EKLFRDYKFHLAGSGLTQLRVSAALVREPQRVLEQLMAEGHKLEAQMLEAGAGEFAEKFSKDHELEIIFDESAIHRLVERAQAERMTMTDLCAHLFKDFQFGLSLIKKNTSRTQFVLNAAAIDAPDKFLSDLVVQSYYPAASAQNA
;
A
#
# COMPACT_ATOMS: atom_id res chain seq x y z
N GLU A 1 -21.05 -24.08 31.61
CA GLU A 1 -19.97 -24.34 30.64
C GLU A 1 -20.45 -24.40 29.16
N LYS A 2 -21.03 -23.31 28.65
CA LYS A 2 -21.41 -23.16 27.23
C LYS A 2 -20.71 -21.98 26.53
N LEU A 3 -20.36 -20.93 27.27
CA LEU A 3 -19.78 -19.69 26.73
C LEU A 3 -18.42 -19.89 26.02
N PHE A 4 -17.61 -20.86 26.45
CA PHE A 4 -16.28 -21.09 25.89
C PHE A 4 -16.25 -21.89 24.59
N ARG A 5 -17.38 -22.50 24.18
CA ARG A 5 -17.44 -23.29 22.93
C ARG A 5 -17.60 -22.40 21.70
N ASP A 6 -18.44 -21.37 21.76
CA ASP A 6 -18.67 -20.45 20.65
C ASP A 6 -17.48 -19.53 20.32
N TYR A 7 -16.65 -19.21 21.31
CA TYR A 7 -15.46 -18.37 21.12
C TYR A 7 -14.34 -19.07 20.34
N LYS A 8 -14.23 -20.40 20.45
CA LYS A 8 -13.21 -21.17 19.71
C LYS A 8 -13.46 -21.17 18.20
N PHE A 9 -14.72 -21.08 17.77
CA PHE A 9 -15.08 -21.08 16.35
C PHE A 9 -14.85 -19.72 15.68
N HIS A 10 -15.03 -18.61 16.39
CA HIS A 10 -14.80 -17.26 15.84
C HIS A 10 -13.31 -16.86 15.83
N LEU A 11 -12.50 -17.38 16.76
CA LEU A 11 -11.07 -17.06 16.85
C LEU A 11 -10.20 -17.79 15.81
N ALA A 12 -10.68 -18.90 15.26
CA ALA A 12 -9.92 -19.67 14.26
C ALA A 12 -9.79 -18.94 12.90
N GLY A 13 -10.58 -17.87 12.67
CA GLY A 13 -10.56 -17.10 11.42
C GLY A 13 -9.94 -15.70 11.52
N SER A 14 -9.57 -15.22 12.70
CA SER A 14 -9.22 -13.80 12.94
C SER A 14 -7.73 -13.53 13.14
N GLY A 15 -6.86 -14.54 13.09
CA GLY A 15 -5.40 -14.37 13.19
C GLY A 15 -4.87 -13.91 14.56
N LEU A 16 -5.70 -13.88 15.61
CA LEU A 16 -5.31 -13.40 16.94
C LEU A 16 -4.61 -14.50 17.75
N THR A 17 -3.33 -14.31 18.07
CA THR A 17 -2.49 -15.29 18.79
C THR A 17 -2.61 -15.26 20.32
N GLN A 18 -3.09 -14.15 20.92
CA GLN A 18 -3.33 -14.08 22.37
C GLN A 18 -4.53 -13.20 22.73
N LEU A 19 -5.47 -13.75 23.49
CA LEU A 19 -6.63 -13.05 24.04
C LEU A 19 -6.44 -12.86 25.55
N ARG A 20 -6.19 -11.63 26.02
CA ARG A 20 -6.10 -11.31 27.45
C ARG A 20 -7.52 -11.03 27.98
N VAL A 21 -8.08 -11.99 28.72
CA VAL A 21 -9.45 -11.90 29.25
C VAL A 21 -9.46 -10.96 30.48
N SER A 22 -9.95 -9.74 30.30
CA SER A 22 -10.22 -8.79 31.39
C SER A 22 -11.71 -8.81 31.77
N ALA A 23 -12.07 -8.52 33.03
CA ALA A 23 -13.45 -8.59 33.53
C ALA A 23 -14.47 -7.72 32.76
N ALA A 24 -14.00 -6.69 32.04
CA ALA A 24 -14.79 -5.87 31.13
C ALA A 24 -15.28 -6.64 29.87
N LEU A 25 -14.53 -7.65 29.41
CA LEU A 25 -14.83 -8.49 28.25
C LEU A 25 -16.06 -9.39 28.46
N VAL A 26 -16.49 -9.56 29.72
CA VAL A 26 -17.60 -10.46 30.11
C VAL A 26 -18.95 -9.74 30.06
N ARG A 27 -18.99 -8.41 30.16
CA ARG A 27 -20.24 -7.64 30.23
C ARG A 27 -20.72 -7.09 28.89
N GLU A 28 -19.80 -6.66 28.02
CA GLU A 28 -20.13 -6.10 26.70
C GLU A 28 -19.14 -6.61 25.62
N PRO A 29 -19.13 -7.93 25.35
CA PRO A 29 -18.15 -8.54 24.46
C PRO A 29 -18.20 -8.00 23.03
N GLN A 30 -19.37 -7.60 22.53
CA GLN A 30 -19.52 -7.06 21.18
C GLN A 30 -18.86 -5.68 21.05
N ARG A 31 -19.11 -4.78 22.01
CA ARG A 31 -18.53 -3.43 21.99
C ARG A 31 -17.01 -3.45 22.13
N VAL A 32 -16.49 -4.31 22.99
CA VAL A 32 -15.04 -4.47 23.16
C VAL A 32 -14.41 -5.14 21.94
N LEU A 33 -15.09 -6.10 21.31
CA LEU A 33 -14.62 -6.75 20.09
C LEU A 33 -14.61 -5.77 18.90
N GLU A 34 -15.67 -4.98 18.72
CA GLU A 34 -15.74 -3.92 17.69
C GLU A 34 -14.63 -2.89 17.87
N GLN A 35 -14.36 -2.47 19.12
CA GLN A 35 -13.29 -1.52 19.40
C GLN A 35 -11.90 -2.11 19.15
N LEU A 36 -11.66 -3.36 19.55
CA LEU A 36 -10.40 -4.07 19.29
C LEU A 36 -10.18 -4.32 17.79
N MET A 37 -11.24 -4.62 17.03
CA MET A 37 -11.17 -4.74 15.58
C MET A 37 -10.85 -3.40 14.93
N ALA A 38 -11.52 -2.31 15.34
CA ALA A 38 -11.23 -0.98 14.80
C ALA A 38 -9.79 -0.53 15.10
N GLU A 39 -9.28 -0.81 16.31
CA GLU A 39 -7.87 -0.54 16.69
C GLU A 39 -6.90 -1.41 15.88
N GLY A 40 -7.21 -2.69 15.67
CA GLY A 40 -6.42 -3.61 14.86
C GLY A 40 -6.33 -3.18 13.39
N HIS A 41 -7.46 -2.81 12.79
CA HIS A 41 -7.51 -2.33 11.40
C HIS A 41 -6.71 -1.03 11.21
N LYS A 42 -6.74 -0.13 12.21
CA LYS A 42 -5.96 1.10 12.19
C LYS A 42 -4.45 0.83 12.26
N LEU A 43 -4.03 -0.08 13.14
CA LEU A 43 -2.61 -0.46 13.24
C LEU A 43 -2.13 -1.15 11.96
N GLU A 44 -2.95 -2.02 11.38
CA GLU A 44 -2.63 -2.72 10.13
C GLU A 44 -2.46 -1.74 8.97
N ALA A 45 -3.37 -0.76 8.83
CA ALA A 45 -3.22 0.31 7.86
C ALA A 45 -1.91 1.08 8.06
N GLN A 46 -1.62 1.55 9.28
CA GLN A 46 -0.37 2.28 9.58
C GLN A 46 0.90 1.47 9.26
N MET A 47 0.90 0.16 9.50
CA MET A 47 2.01 -0.71 9.14
C MET A 47 2.18 -0.83 7.61
N LEU A 48 1.08 -0.90 6.87
CA LEU A 48 1.11 -0.93 5.41
C LEU A 48 1.56 0.41 4.81
N GLU A 49 1.13 1.54 5.38
CA GLU A 49 1.59 2.88 5.01
C GLU A 49 3.11 3.02 5.23
N ALA A 50 3.59 2.59 6.40
CA ALA A 50 5.02 2.57 6.71
C ALA A 50 5.81 1.72 5.71
N GLY A 51 5.30 0.54 5.36
CA GLY A 51 5.93 -0.34 4.38
C GLY A 51 6.03 0.26 2.97
N ALA A 52 5.04 1.05 2.54
CA ALA A 52 5.11 1.78 1.27
C ALA A 52 6.20 2.88 1.31
N GLY A 53 6.33 3.58 2.43
CA GLY A 53 7.41 4.56 2.66
C GLY A 53 8.80 3.93 2.66
N GLU A 54 8.97 2.80 3.36
CA GLU A 54 10.24 2.05 3.37
C GLU A 54 10.65 1.58 1.97
N PHE A 55 9.68 1.13 1.18
CA PHE A 55 9.93 0.78 -0.22
C PHE A 55 10.40 1.99 -1.04
N ALA A 56 9.73 3.14 -0.90
CA ALA A 56 10.10 4.37 -1.61
C ALA A 56 11.53 4.83 -1.27
N GLU A 57 11.89 4.83 0.03
CA GLU A 57 13.24 5.16 0.47
C GLU A 57 14.29 4.20 -0.09
N LYS A 58 14.00 2.89 -0.06
CA LYS A 58 14.90 1.87 -0.59
C LYS A 58 15.07 2.03 -2.10
N PHE A 59 13.98 2.22 -2.84
CA PHE A 59 14.03 2.43 -4.29
C PHE A 59 14.87 3.66 -4.64
N SER A 60 14.73 4.75 -3.88
CA SER A 60 15.52 5.97 -4.06
C SER A 60 17.01 5.75 -3.84
N LYS A 61 17.38 5.00 -2.79
CA LYS A 61 18.78 4.64 -2.52
C LYS A 61 19.38 3.73 -3.59
N ASP A 62 18.61 2.75 -4.07
CA ASP A 62 19.10 1.74 -5.01
C ASP A 62 19.21 2.28 -6.45
N HIS A 63 18.38 3.26 -6.83
CA HIS A 63 18.28 3.73 -8.22
C HIS A 63 18.52 5.22 -8.44
N GLU A 64 18.80 6.00 -7.39
CA GLU A 64 18.95 7.46 -7.45
C GLU A 64 17.74 8.15 -8.11
N LEU A 65 16.54 7.63 -7.80
CA LEU A 65 15.23 8.03 -8.32
C LEU A 65 14.23 8.04 -7.18
N GLU A 66 13.63 9.19 -6.88
CA GLU A 66 12.68 9.33 -5.80
C GLU A 66 11.25 9.03 -6.28
N ILE A 67 10.59 8.11 -5.58
CA ILE A 67 9.17 7.80 -5.76
C ILE A 67 8.42 8.30 -4.53
N ILE A 68 7.32 9.01 -4.75
CA ILE A 68 6.45 9.51 -3.68
C ILE A 68 5.05 8.96 -3.92
N PHE A 69 4.51 8.23 -2.96
CA PHE A 69 3.13 7.79 -2.99
C PHE A 69 2.22 8.88 -2.41
N ASP A 70 1.21 9.31 -3.15
CA ASP A 70 0.14 10.12 -2.56
C ASP A 70 -0.87 9.24 -1.80
N GLU A 71 -1.75 9.86 -1.01
CA GLU A 71 -2.74 9.18 -0.19
C GLU A 71 -3.60 8.17 -0.97
N SER A 72 -3.97 8.49 -2.21
CA SER A 72 -4.71 7.60 -3.11
C SER A 72 -3.92 6.36 -3.51
N ALA A 73 -2.61 6.48 -3.73
CA ALA A 73 -1.75 5.33 -4.01
C ALA A 73 -1.59 4.45 -2.78
N ILE A 74 -1.41 5.06 -1.61
CA ILE A 74 -1.30 4.35 -0.34
C ILE A 74 -2.57 3.53 -0.05
N HIS A 75 -3.74 4.17 -0.13
CA HIS A 75 -5.03 3.47 0.04
C HIS A 75 -5.16 2.31 -0.95
N ARG A 76 -4.78 2.54 -2.21
CA ARG A 76 -4.89 1.51 -3.24
C ARG A 76 -3.92 0.35 -3.03
N LEU A 77 -2.71 0.61 -2.56
CA LEU A 77 -1.73 -0.41 -2.19
C LEU A 77 -2.25 -1.28 -1.04
N VAL A 78 -2.85 -0.68 -0.02
CA VAL A 78 -3.48 -1.39 1.11
C VAL A 78 -4.58 -2.34 0.61
N GLU A 79 -5.51 -1.82 -0.20
CA GLU A 79 -6.61 -2.61 -0.76
C GLU A 79 -6.10 -3.80 -1.59
N ARG A 80 -5.10 -3.56 -2.45
CA ARG A 80 -4.50 -4.62 -3.28
C ARG A 80 -3.75 -5.64 -2.45
N ALA A 81 -2.95 -5.21 -1.46
CA ALA A 81 -2.22 -6.13 -0.58
C ALA A 81 -3.17 -7.08 0.16
N GLN A 82 -4.28 -6.55 0.66
CA GLN A 82 -5.33 -7.35 1.32
C GLN A 82 -6.05 -8.28 0.33
N ALA A 83 -6.42 -7.78 -0.85
CA ALA A 83 -7.13 -8.56 -1.86
C ALA A 83 -6.28 -9.71 -2.43
N GLU A 84 -5.00 -9.45 -2.69
CA GLU A 84 -4.04 -10.40 -3.27
C GLU A 84 -3.33 -11.24 -2.20
N ARG A 85 -3.57 -10.96 -0.91
CA ARG A 85 -2.88 -11.57 0.24
C ARG A 85 -1.35 -11.52 0.12
N MET A 86 -0.84 -10.39 -0.34
CA MET A 86 0.60 -10.14 -0.49
C MET A 86 1.09 -9.20 0.61
N THR A 87 2.36 -9.33 0.98
CA THR A 87 3.00 -8.31 1.81
C THR A 87 3.19 -7.02 1.02
N MET A 88 3.23 -5.86 1.69
CA MET A 88 3.47 -4.58 1.01
C MET A 88 4.79 -4.60 0.22
N THR A 89 5.82 -5.22 0.79
CA THR A 89 7.13 -5.37 0.14
C THR A 89 7.04 -6.16 -1.17
N ASP A 90 6.37 -7.32 -1.15
CA ASP A 90 6.23 -8.17 -2.34
C ASP A 90 5.34 -7.52 -3.40
N LEU A 91 4.25 -6.86 -2.97
CA LEU A 91 3.35 -6.13 -3.86
C LEU A 91 4.10 -5.00 -4.56
N CYS A 92 4.79 -4.13 -3.81
CA CYS A 92 5.57 -3.04 -4.39
C CYS A 92 6.68 -3.56 -5.31
N ALA A 93 7.41 -4.61 -4.91
CA ALA A 93 8.43 -5.22 -5.77
C ALA A 93 7.83 -5.77 -7.08
N HIS A 94 6.62 -6.33 -7.03
CA HIS A 94 5.92 -6.82 -8.22
C HIS A 94 5.45 -5.69 -9.14
N LEU A 95 4.79 -4.67 -8.58
CA LEU A 95 4.21 -3.56 -9.34
C LEU A 95 5.27 -2.66 -9.96
N PHE A 96 6.39 -2.44 -9.26
CA PHE A 96 7.39 -1.44 -9.64
C PHE A 96 8.69 -2.04 -10.18
N LYS A 97 8.71 -3.34 -10.52
CA LYS A 97 9.89 -4.03 -11.07
C LYS A 97 10.49 -3.31 -12.30
N ASP A 98 9.62 -2.76 -13.16
CA ASP A 98 10.01 -2.11 -14.43
C ASP A 98 10.17 -0.59 -14.29
N PHE A 99 9.77 -0.02 -13.16
CA PHE A 99 9.84 1.43 -12.92
C PHE A 99 11.28 1.91 -12.91
N GLN A 100 12.23 1.12 -12.40
CA GLN A 100 13.65 1.46 -12.43
C GLN A 100 14.14 1.81 -13.84
N PHE A 101 13.68 1.06 -14.86
CA PHE A 101 14.11 1.26 -16.25
C PHE A 101 13.37 2.42 -16.88
N GLY A 102 12.03 2.47 -16.74
CA GLY A 102 11.22 3.53 -17.35
C GLY A 102 11.53 4.91 -16.77
N LEU A 103 11.67 5.02 -15.44
CA LEU A 103 12.03 6.28 -14.78
C LEU A 103 13.46 6.72 -15.12
N SER A 104 14.40 5.77 -15.31
CA SER A 104 15.75 6.09 -15.78
C SER A 104 15.77 6.71 -17.17
N LEU A 105 14.87 6.30 -18.08
CA LEU A 105 14.72 6.93 -19.39
C LEU A 105 14.22 8.37 -19.26
N ILE A 106 13.24 8.60 -18.39
CA ILE A 106 12.69 9.94 -18.14
C ILE A 106 13.75 10.86 -17.53
N LYS A 107 14.54 10.36 -16.56
CA LYS A 107 15.67 11.10 -15.98
C LYS A 107 16.68 11.53 -17.04
N LYS A 108 16.98 10.67 -18.02
CA LYS A 108 17.89 11.01 -19.13
C LYS A 108 17.34 12.10 -20.05
N ASN A 109 16.03 12.11 -20.29
CA ASN A 109 15.39 13.07 -21.19
C ASN A 109 15.09 14.42 -20.53
N THR A 110 14.70 14.42 -19.25
CA THR A 110 14.11 15.58 -18.56
C THR A 110 14.90 16.06 -17.34
N SER A 111 15.95 15.33 -16.95
CA SER A 111 16.69 15.53 -15.69
C SER A 111 15.83 15.43 -14.42
N ARG A 112 14.57 15.00 -14.54
CA ARG A 112 13.66 14.78 -13.41
C ARG A 112 14.03 13.50 -12.66
N THR A 113 14.13 13.60 -11.34
CA THR A 113 14.45 12.48 -10.44
C THR A 113 13.33 12.12 -9.48
N GLN A 114 12.31 12.96 -9.33
CA GLN A 114 11.20 12.76 -8.39
C GLN A 114 9.88 12.48 -9.12
N PHE A 115 9.19 11.40 -8.75
CA PHE A 115 7.96 10.93 -9.40
C PHE A 115 6.88 10.67 -8.36
N VAL A 116 5.72 11.32 -8.52
CA VAL A 116 4.56 11.10 -7.65
C VAL A 116 3.68 10.04 -8.27
N LEU A 117 3.36 9.00 -7.49
CA LEU A 117 2.51 7.89 -7.86
C LEU A 117 1.16 8.02 -7.16
N ASN A 118 0.10 7.87 -7.94
CA ASN A 118 -1.28 7.90 -7.51
C ASN A 118 -1.93 6.52 -7.67
N ALA A 119 -3.22 6.40 -7.34
CA ALA A 119 -3.96 5.15 -7.51
C ALA A 119 -3.83 4.54 -8.93
N ALA A 120 -3.73 5.36 -9.98
CA ALA A 120 -3.57 4.86 -11.36
C ALA A 120 -2.23 4.16 -11.59
N ALA A 121 -1.17 4.58 -10.91
CA ALA A 121 0.12 3.91 -10.93
C ALA A 121 0.07 2.52 -10.27
N ILE A 122 -0.92 2.28 -9.41
CA ILE A 122 -1.13 1.01 -8.71
C ILE A 122 -2.06 0.11 -9.51
N ASP A 123 -3.12 0.67 -10.11
CA ASP A 123 -4.10 -0.08 -10.91
C ASP A 123 -3.55 -0.52 -12.27
N ALA A 124 -2.76 0.35 -12.90
CA ALA A 124 -2.20 0.10 -14.23
C ALA A 124 -0.72 0.56 -14.29
N PRO A 125 0.19 -0.09 -13.56
CA PRO A 125 1.59 0.32 -13.45
C PRO A 125 2.29 0.45 -14.82
N ASP A 126 2.12 -0.54 -15.69
CA ASP A 126 2.71 -0.55 -17.04
C ASP A 126 2.22 0.64 -17.90
N LYS A 127 0.92 0.91 -17.85
CA LYS A 127 0.31 1.99 -18.63
C LYS A 127 0.77 3.35 -18.10
N PHE A 128 0.72 3.55 -16.79
CA PHE A 128 1.17 4.77 -16.14
C PHE A 128 2.64 5.07 -16.47
N LEU A 129 3.51 4.06 -16.39
CA LEU A 129 4.92 4.20 -16.74
C LEU A 129 5.11 4.54 -18.23
N SER A 130 4.38 3.87 -19.12
CA SER A 130 4.44 4.14 -20.56
C SER A 130 4.02 5.58 -20.89
N ASP A 131 2.92 6.05 -20.31
CA ASP A 131 2.43 7.43 -20.50
C ASP A 131 3.46 8.46 -20.02
N LEU A 132 4.07 8.23 -18.85
CA LEU A 132 5.15 9.05 -18.31
C LEU A 132 6.38 9.10 -19.23
N VAL A 133 6.80 7.95 -19.76
CA VAL A 133 7.92 7.87 -20.69
C VAL A 133 7.60 8.63 -21.97
N VAL A 134 6.43 8.43 -22.57
CA VAL A 134 6.00 9.13 -23.80
C VAL A 134 5.97 10.63 -23.59
N GLN A 135 5.43 11.12 -22.47
CA GLN A 135 5.42 12.54 -22.13
C GLN A 135 6.83 13.12 -22.02
N SER A 136 7.81 12.32 -21.56
CA SER A 136 9.21 12.76 -21.48
C SER A 136 9.87 13.01 -22.85
N TYR A 137 9.40 12.32 -23.90
CA TYR A 137 9.90 12.48 -25.28
C TYR A 137 9.18 13.58 -26.05
N TYR A 138 7.91 13.86 -25.73
CA TYR A 138 7.07 14.84 -26.44
C TYR A 138 6.54 15.94 -25.51
N PRO A 139 7.40 16.76 -24.87
CA PRO A 139 6.97 17.82 -23.98
C PRO A 139 6.18 18.95 -24.67
N ALA A 140 6.23 19.04 -26.01
CA ALA A 140 5.63 20.14 -26.78
C ALA A 140 4.13 19.98 -27.10
N ALA A 141 3.52 18.80 -26.91
CA ALA A 141 2.12 18.56 -27.30
C ALA A 141 1.09 18.90 -26.22
N SER A 142 1.50 19.07 -24.96
CA SER A 142 0.59 19.32 -23.82
C SER A 142 0.24 20.81 -23.63
N ALA A 143 0.85 21.72 -24.39
CA ALA A 143 0.60 23.17 -24.30
C ALA A 143 -0.49 23.68 -25.27
N GLN A 144 -1.11 22.81 -26.06
CA GLN A 144 -2.15 23.17 -27.03
C GLN A 144 -3.43 22.40 -26.75
N ASN A 145 -4.05 22.59 -25.59
CA ASN A 145 -5.48 22.31 -25.33
C ASN A 145 -5.80 22.78 -23.90
N ALA A 146 -5.75 24.09 -23.68
CA ALA A 146 -6.36 24.78 -22.54
C ALA A 146 -7.06 26.03 -23.07
#